data_AF-E9SBL0-F1
#
_entry.id   AF-E9SBL0-F1
#
_cell.length_a   1.000
_cell.length_b   1.000
_cell.length_c   1.000
_cell.angle_alpha   90.00
_cell.angle_beta   90.00
_cell.angle_gamma   90.00
#
_symmetry.space_group_name_H-M   'P 1'
#
loop_
_entity.id
_entity.type
_entity.pdbx_description
1 polymer ?
#
loop_
_entity_poly.entity_id
_entity_poly.type
_entity_poly.pdbx_seq_one_letter_code
_entity_poly.pdbx_strand_id
1 'polypeptide(L)'
;MSTNIGKSRTVSYKNHKVIKNDEEDMIVVKNTHEPIVSQELWDRVREMEQSVSQGKRNSSGYVANLSGLIYCQDCGNKVRLAWNNTTNGSKKKPRKYLRHNYNCTSYMKFGKRYCPSHYIKMQDMDAIVLEDIRSLAQLVVEDEEKAKERFLERKAKHHEEQYSVDTKKLTEGKFRLQELDTLIQNIYEDKVLSKVSEDVAMKLIAKYETEQKELSAEVADLEEKFSTIRQDEEDVAMFMERLKKYTDVQELSREMCLELIEYITLDAYIEGQPREIYIYYKLLDEPLKDKRSLF
;
A
#
# COMPACT_ATOMS: atom_id res chain seq x y z
N MET A 1 -10.48 21.66 4.81
CA MET A 1 -11.54 21.71 3.76
C MET A 1 -11.11 22.66 2.65
N SER A 2 -11.46 22.37 1.40
CA SER A 2 -11.09 23.16 0.22
C SER A 2 -12.31 23.58 -0.60
N THR A 3 -12.22 24.76 -1.21
CA THR A 3 -13.19 25.22 -2.20
C THR A 3 -12.72 24.77 -3.58
N ASN A 4 -13.49 23.91 -4.24
CA ASN A 4 -13.18 23.44 -5.59
C ASN A 4 -13.97 24.27 -6.60
N ILE A 5 -13.26 25.06 -7.40
CA ILE A 5 -13.83 25.89 -8.46
C ILE A 5 -13.66 25.15 -9.80
N GLY A 6 -14.65 25.24 -10.69
CA GLY A 6 -14.56 24.65 -12.03
C GLY A 6 -14.81 23.13 -12.10
N LYS A 7 -15.59 22.56 -11.18
CA LYS A 7 -15.89 21.09 -11.18
C LYS A 7 -16.53 20.58 -12.47
N SER A 8 -17.22 21.45 -13.20
CA SER A 8 -17.93 21.10 -14.42
C SER A 8 -18.05 22.30 -15.34
N ARG A 9 -18.00 22.05 -16.64
CA ARG A 9 -18.27 23.04 -17.69
C ARG A 9 -19.35 22.53 -18.63
N THR A 10 -20.07 23.45 -19.26
CA THR A 10 -20.94 23.11 -20.40
C THR A 10 -20.10 22.94 -21.66
N VAL A 11 -20.43 21.95 -22.51
CA VAL A 11 -19.70 21.68 -23.77
C VAL A 11 -19.52 22.96 -24.58
N SER A 12 -20.59 23.75 -24.71
CA SER A 12 -20.57 25.08 -25.33
C SER A 12 -21.82 25.86 -24.96
N TYR A 13 -21.86 27.15 -25.30
CA TYR A 13 -23.05 27.99 -25.14
C TYR A 13 -24.30 27.45 -25.86
N LYS A 14 -24.13 26.68 -26.95
CA LYS A 14 -25.24 26.08 -27.71
C LYS A 14 -25.60 24.67 -27.24
N ASN A 15 -24.73 24.04 -26.46
CA ASN A 15 -24.92 22.70 -25.94
C ASN A 15 -24.67 22.70 -24.44
N HIS A 16 -25.74 22.91 -23.68
CA HIS A 16 -25.74 22.97 -22.22
C HIS A 16 -25.50 21.62 -21.53
N LYS A 17 -25.11 20.58 -22.27
CA LYS A 17 -24.67 19.32 -21.65
C LYS A 17 -23.45 19.59 -20.77
N VAL A 18 -23.57 19.25 -19.50
CA VAL A 18 -22.55 19.45 -18.48
C VAL A 18 -21.54 18.30 -18.54
N ILE A 19 -20.27 18.64 -18.71
CA ILE A 19 -19.13 17.71 -18.66
C ILE A 19 -18.33 18.02 -17.40
N LYS A 20 -17.80 16.98 -16.76
CA LYS A 20 -16.90 17.08 -15.62
C LYS A 20 -15.50 17.45 -16.12
N ASN A 21 -14.86 18.44 -15.50
CA ASN A 21 -13.50 18.82 -15.88
C ASN A 21 -12.49 17.80 -15.35
N ASP A 22 -11.35 17.70 -16.03
CA ASP A 22 -10.20 16.94 -15.56
C ASP A 22 -9.61 17.58 -14.30
N GLU A 23 -8.92 16.81 -13.47
CA GLU A 23 -8.45 17.28 -12.15
C GLU A 23 -7.45 18.45 -12.26
N GLU A 24 -6.71 18.55 -13.36
CA GLU A 24 -5.76 19.63 -13.65
C GLU A 24 -6.45 20.99 -13.90
N ASP A 25 -7.69 20.97 -14.41
CA ASP A 25 -8.51 22.17 -14.65
C ASP A 25 -9.29 22.59 -13.40
N MET A 26 -9.21 21.82 -12.31
CA MET A 26 -9.91 22.09 -11.06
C MET A 26 -9.02 22.89 -10.12
N ILE A 27 -9.46 24.11 -9.78
CA ILE A 27 -8.74 24.94 -8.82
C ILE A 27 -9.22 24.57 -7.41
N VAL A 28 -8.29 24.06 -6.59
CA VAL A 28 -8.53 23.67 -5.19
C VAL A 28 -7.91 24.70 -4.26
N VAL A 29 -8.72 25.60 -3.70
CA VAL A 29 -8.26 26.59 -2.72
C VAL A 29 -8.43 26.01 -1.31
N LYS A 30 -7.32 25.82 -0.59
CA LYS A 30 -7.34 25.25 0.77
C LYS A 30 -7.75 26.30 1.81
N ASN A 31 -8.41 25.87 2.89
CA ASN A 31 -8.69 26.64 4.11
C ASN A 31 -9.51 27.93 3.91
N THR A 32 -10.46 27.93 2.97
CA THR A 32 -11.34 29.09 2.74
C THR A 32 -12.41 29.27 3.83
N HIS A 33 -12.71 28.23 4.60
CA HIS A 33 -13.72 28.22 5.66
C HIS A 33 -13.32 27.24 6.77
N GLU A 34 -13.96 27.40 7.93
CA GLU A 34 -13.79 26.49 9.06
C GLU A 34 -14.12 25.04 8.64
N PRO A 35 -13.23 24.07 8.90
CA PRO A 35 -13.44 22.70 8.47
C PRO A 35 -14.55 22.03 9.28
N ILE A 36 -15.50 21.36 8.59
CA ILE A 36 -16.59 20.60 9.24
C ILE A 36 -16.08 19.33 9.94
N VAL A 37 -14.98 18.76 9.43
CA VAL A 37 -14.32 17.57 9.97
C VAL A 37 -12.82 17.78 10.00
N SER A 38 -12.11 17.12 10.93
CA SER A 38 -10.65 17.20 10.98
C SER A 38 -10.03 16.65 9.69
N GLN A 39 -8.87 17.20 9.32
CA GLN A 39 -8.12 16.75 8.15
C GLN A 39 -7.75 15.27 8.28
N GLU A 40 -7.36 14.84 9.47
CA GLU A 40 -7.06 13.44 9.78
C GLU A 40 -8.25 12.50 9.55
N LEU A 41 -9.47 12.91 9.95
CA LEU A 41 -10.68 12.11 9.71
C LEU A 41 -11.00 12.04 8.21
N TRP A 42 -10.84 13.16 7.50
CA TRP A 42 -11.04 13.22 6.06
C TRP A 42 -10.07 12.29 5.33
N ASP A 43 -8.79 12.33 5.69
CA ASP A 43 -7.75 11.51 5.06
C ASP A 43 -7.99 10.02 5.33
N ARG A 44 -8.40 9.64 6.56
CA ARG A 44 -8.82 8.26 6.87
C ARG A 44 -10.00 7.78 6.03
N VAL A 45 -11.01 8.62 5.80
CA VAL A 45 -12.15 8.27 4.95
C VAL A 45 -11.72 8.10 3.50
N ARG A 46 -10.85 8.99 3.00
CA ARG A 46 -10.31 8.90 1.63
C ARG A 46 -9.46 7.65 1.43
N GLU A 47 -8.63 7.29 2.41
CA GLU A 47 -7.88 6.04 2.41
C GLU A 47 -8.83 4.82 2.35
N MET A 48 -9.90 4.81 3.16
CA MET A 48 -10.91 3.76 3.12
C MET A 48 -11.65 3.70 1.77
N GLU A 49 -12.04 4.83 1.19
CA GLU A 49 -12.69 4.89 -0.12
C GLU A 49 -11.80 4.37 -1.25
N GLN A 50 -10.50 4.70 -1.19
CA GLN A 50 -9.48 4.26 -2.13
C GLN A 50 -9.05 2.81 -1.90
N SER A 51 -9.27 2.24 -0.72
CA SER A 51 -8.96 0.84 -0.45
C SER A 51 -9.83 -0.11 -1.29
N VAL A 52 -9.39 -1.36 -1.44
CA VAL A 52 -10.07 -2.42 -2.21
C VAL A 52 -11.51 -2.72 -1.72
N SER A 53 -11.96 -2.07 -0.64
CA SER A 53 -13.03 -2.47 0.25
C SER A 53 -14.42 -1.89 -0.03
N GLN A 54 -14.81 -1.69 -1.29
CA GLN A 54 -16.22 -1.50 -1.62
C GLN A 54 -16.95 -2.85 -1.51
N GLY A 55 -16.96 -3.40 -0.29
CA GLY A 55 -17.59 -4.66 0.06
C GLY A 55 -19.05 -4.61 -0.33
N LYS A 56 -19.53 -5.66 -1.00
CA LYS A 56 -20.92 -5.69 -1.44
C LYS A 56 -21.82 -5.88 -0.22
N ARG A 57 -22.72 -4.91 -0.01
CA ARG A 57 -23.85 -5.04 0.92
C ARG A 57 -24.80 -6.10 0.38
N ASN A 58 -25.26 -6.97 1.26
CA ASN A 58 -26.38 -7.85 0.94
C ASN A 58 -27.71 -7.04 0.99
N SER A 59 -28.82 -7.69 0.69
CA SER A 59 -30.15 -7.06 0.72
C SER A 59 -30.56 -6.50 2.09
N SER A 60 -29.95 -6.98 3.18
CA SER A 60 -30.17 -6.48 4.54
C SER A 60 -29.18 -5.40 4.96
N GLY A 61 -28.32 -4.90 4.04
CA GLY A 61 -27.30 -3.91 4.33
C GLY A 61 -26.04 -4.44 5.03
N TYR A 62 -25.99 -5.74 5.35
CA TYR A 62 -24.84 -6.37 6.00
C TYR A 62 -23.68 -6.56 5.01
N VAL A 63 -22.47 -6.28 5.51
CA VAL A 63 -21.20 -6.47 4.81
C VAL A 63 -20.34 -7.39 5.67
N ALA A 64 -19.95 -8.54 5.14
CA ALA A 64 -19.01 -9.41 5.85
C ALA A 64 -17.65 -8.73 6.04
N ASN A 65 -16.96 -9.08 7.13
CA ASN A 65 -15.70 -8.45 7.54
C ASN A 65 -14.68 -8.43 6.39
N LEU A 66 -14.45 -9.58 5.75
CA LEU A 66 -13.49 -9.74 4.65
C LEU A 66 -14.07 -9.45 3.25
N SER A 67 -15.28 -8.88 3.16
CA SER A 67 -15.91 -8.56 1.87
C SER A 67 -15.10 -7.53 1.08
N GLY A 68 -14.62 -7.94 -0.09
CA GLY A 68 -13.84 -7.11 -1.01
C GLY A 68 -12.32 -7.19 -0.83
N LEU A 69 -11.84 -7.89 0.22
CA LEU A 69 -10.42 -8.02 0.56
C LEU A 69 -9.79 -9.31 0.03
N ILE A 70 -10.59 -10.34 -0.28
CA ILE A 70 -10.09 -11.66 -0.70
C ILE A 70 -10.04 -11.75 -2.23
N TYR A 71 -8.92 -12.25 -2.74
CA TYR A 71 -8.65 -12.47 -4.15
C TYR A 71 -8.27 -13.93 -4.43
N CYS A 72 -8.64 -14.41 -5.61
CA CYS A 72 -8.31 -15.75 -6.05
C CYS A 72 -6.92 -15.76 -6.67
N GLN A 73 -6.05 -16.63 -6.16
CA GLN A 73 -4.67 -16.75 -6.63
C GLN A 73 -4.59 -17.24 -8.09
N ASP A 74 -5.48 -18.13 -8.52
CA ASP A 74 -5.48 -18.68 -9.87
C ASP A 74 -5.91 -17.69 -10.96
N CYS A 75 -6.95 -16.89 -10.71
CA CYS A 75 -7.57 -16.06 -11.76
C CYS A 75 -7.55 -14.56 -11.46
N GLY A 76 -6.93 -14.14 -10.36
CA GLY A 76 -6.80 -12.76 -9.92
C GLY A 76 -8.09 -12.06 -9.50
N ASN A 77 -9.26 -12.64 -9.79
CA ASN A 77 -10.54 -12.02 -9.49
C ASN A 77 -10.90 -12.11 -8.01
N LYS A 78 -11.73 -11.16 -7.55
CA LYS A 78 -12.22 -11.15 -6.16
C LYS A 78 -12.99 -12.42 -5.80
N VAL A 79 -12.77 -12.89 -4.60
CA VAL A 79 -13.56 -13.92 -3.94
C VAL A 79 -14.73 -13.24 -3.26
N ARG A 80 -15.95 -13.72 -3.54
CA ARG A 80 -17.18 -13.11 -3.00
C ARG A 80 -17.78 -13.98 -1.91
N LEU A 81 -18.50 -13.34 -0.99
CA LEU A 81 -19.40 -14.04 -0.10
C LEU A 81 -20.56 -14.64 -0.92
N ALA A 82 -20.83 -15.90 -0.64
CA ALA A 82 -21.92 -16.69 -1.16
C ALA A 82 -22.67 -17.35 0.00
N TRP A 83 -23.91 -17.74 -0.27
CA TRP A 83 -24.73 -18.49 0.67
C TRP A 83 -25.16 -19.80 0.02
N ASN A 84 -25.00 -20.90 0.75
CA ASN A 84 -25.55 -22.19 0.36
C ASN A 84 -26.71 -22.52 1.29
N ASN A 85 -27.85 -22.87 0.70
CA ASN A 85 -29.00 -23.36 1.45
C ASN A 85 -28.92 -24.88 1.47
N THR A 86 -28.43 -25.47 2.57
CA THR A 86 -28.56 -26.91 2.77
C THR A 86 -29.90 -27.17 3.44
N THR A 87 -30.78 -27.91 2.76
CA THR A 87 -32.04 -28.37 3.36
C THR A 87 -31.83 -29.80 3.85
N ASN A 88 -31.73 -29.98 5.16
CA ASN A 88 -31.69 -31.29 5.80
C ASN A 88 -33.01 -31.56 6.53
N GLY A 89 -33.33 -32.83 6.80
CA GLY A 89 -34.57 -33.23 7.45
C GLY A 89 -35.60 -33.82 6.48
N SER A 90 -36.70 -34.36 7.03
CA SER A 90 -37.74 -34.98 6.21
C SER A 90 -38.50 -33.94 5.38
N LYS A 91 -39.11 -34.37 4.26
CA LYS A 91 -40.03 -33.51 3.46
C LYS A 91 -41.10 -32.82 4.31
N LYS A 92 -41.50 -33.40 5.46
CA LYS A 92 -42.50 -32.85 6.39
C LYS A 92 -41.95 -31.83 7.38
N LYS A 93 -40.62 -31.81 7.64
CA LYS A 93 -39.94 -30.84 8.52
C LYS A 93 -38.57 -30.49 7.94
N PRO A 94 -38.51 -29.71 6.83
CA PRO A 94 -37.25 -29.27 6.26
C PRO A 94 -36.57 -28.28 7.21
N ARG A 95 -35.34 -28.57 7.62
CA ARG A 95 -34.43 -27.64 8.30
C ARG A 95 -33.51 -27.02 7.25
N LYS A 96 -33.65 -25.72 7.03
CA LYS A 96 -32.76 -24.95 6.16
C LYS A 96 -31.62 -24.38 6.99
N TYR A 97 -30.40 -24.73 6.64
CA TYR A 97 -29.19 -24.11 7.21
C TYR A 97 -28.63 -23.14 6.19
N LEU A 98 -28.56 -21.85 6.56
CA LEU A 98 -27.89 -20.83 5.77
C LEU A 98 -26.41 -20.89 6.09
N ARG A 99 -25.58 -21.31 5.12
CA ARG A 99 -24.13 -21.39 5.29
C ARG A 99 -23.43 -20.33 4.48
N HIS A 100 -22.74 -19.42 5.16
CA HIS A 100 -21.91 -18.39 4.55
C HIS A 100 -20.53 -18.95 4.18
N ASN A 101 -20.11 -18.68 2.95
CA ASN A 101 -18.83 -19.12 2.42
C ASN A 101 -18.26 -18.11 1.45
N TYR A 102 -16.94 -18.11 1.31
CA TYR A 102 -16.22 -17.38 0.29
C TYR A 102 -15.94 -18.32 -0.88
N ASN A 103 -16.19 -17.85 -2.11
CA ASN A 103 -15.82 -18.57 -3.32
C ASN A 103 -15.44 -17.60 -4.45
N CYS A 104 -14.56 -18.05 -5.35
CA CYS A 104 -14.09 -17.31 -6.50
C CYS A 104 -15.28 -16.81 -7.34
N THR A 105 -15.32 -15.50 -7.61
CA THR A 105 -16.41 -14.90 -8.40
C THR A 105 -16.46 -15.47 -9.81
N SER A 106 -15.30 -15.74 -10.42
CA SER A 106 -15.23 -16.24 -11.79
C SER A 106 -15.68 -17.69 -11.89
N TYR A 107 -15.33 -18.55 -10.93
CA TYR A 107 -15.91 -19.88 -10.80
C TYR A 107 -17.43 -19.82 -10.65
N MET A 108 -17.94 -18.94 -9.78
CA MET A 108 -19.39 -18.83 -9.56
C MET A 108 -20.17 -18.33 -10.78
N LYS A 109 -19.56 -17.48 -11.62
CA LYS A 109 -20.21 -16.90 -12.80
C LYS A 109 -20.07 -17.76 -14.05
N PHE A 110 -18.88 -18.30 -14.28
CA PHE A 110 -18.50 -18.96 -15.54
C PHE A 110 -18.19 -20.45 -15.38
N GLY A 111 -18.21 -20.95 -14.14
CA GLY A 111 -17.97 -22.35 -13.81
C GLY A 111 -16.49 -22.76 -13.84
N LYS A 112 -16.28 -24.07 -13.68
CA LYS A 112 -14.94 -24.71 -13.61
C LYS A 112 -14.05 -24.44 -14.83
N ARG A 113 -14.64 -24.10 -15.98
CA ARG A 113 -13.87 -23.81 -17.21
C ARG A 113 -12.97 -22.58 -17.09
N TYR A 114 -13.34 -21.64 -16.22
CA TYR A 114 -12.60 -20.38 -16.06
C TYR A 114 -11.66 -20.40 -14.86
N CYS A 115 -12.06 -21.03 -13.75
CA CYS A 115 -11.28 -21.12 -12.52
C CYS A 115 -11.80 -22.30 -11.70
N PRO A 116 -10.97 -23.03 -10.93
CA PRO A 116 -11.46 -24.04 -10.00
C PRO A 116 -12.22 -23.43 -8.82
N SER A 117 -12.91 -24.26 -8.04
CA SER A 117 -13.65 -23.79 -6.87
C SER A 117 -12.69 -23.44 -5.73
N HIS A 118 -12.73 -22.20 -5.28
CA HIS A 118 -11.95 -21.69 -4.16
C HIS A 118 -12.83 -21.53 -2.93
N TYR A 119 -13.48 -22.62 -2.52
CA TYR A 119 -14.48 -22.59 -1.46
C TYR A 119 -13.81 -22.59 -0.07
N ILE A 120 -14.17 -21.65 0.80
CA ILE A 120 -13.84 -21.68 2.24
C ILE A 120 -15.04 -21.19 3.05
N LYS A 121 -15.30 -21.77 4.23
CA LYS A 121 -16.39 -21.28 5.08
C LYS A 121 -16.01 -19.91 5.63
N MET A 122 -17.02 -19.05 5.79
CA MET A 122 -16.78 -17.70 6.33
C MET A 122 -16.17 -17.76 7.74
N GLN A 123 -16.69 -18.62 8.62
CA GLN A 123 -16.18 -18.79 9.99
C GLN A 123 -14.73 -19.28 10.01
N ASP A 124 -14.37 -20.23 9.15
CA ASP A 124 -13.01 -20.75 9.05
C ASP A 124 -12.05 -19.63 8.59
N MET A 125 -12.46 -18.85 7.59
CA MET A 125 -11.67 -17.72 7.08
C MET A 125 -11.50 -16.62 8.15
N ASP A 126 -12.58 -16.24 8.82
CA ASP A 126 -12.56 -15.20 9.85
C ASP A 126 -11.68 -15.61 11.04
N ALA A 127 -11.71 -16.89 11.42
CA ALA A 127 -10.86 -17.42 12.49
C ALA A 127 -9.38 -17.43 12.11
N ILE A 128 -9.03 -17.84 10.88
CA ILE A 128 -7.64 -17.83 10.39
C ILE A 128 -7.07 -16.42 10.41
N VAL A 129 -7.81 -15.44 9.91
CA VAL A 129 -7.35 -14.04 9.86
C VAL A 129 -7.24 -13.45 11.27
N LEU A 130 -8.20 -13.75 12.15
CA LEU A 130 -8.18 -13.27 13.53
C LEU A 130 -6.98 -13.83 14.30
N GLU A 131 -6.69 -15.12 14.14
CA GLU A 131 -5.58 -15.78 14.80
C GLU A 131 -4.23 -15.21 14.32
N ASP A 132 -4.08 -14.97 13.01
CA ASP A 132 -2.88 -14.34 12.45
C ASP A 132 -2.66 -12.94 13.05
N ILE A 133 -3.69 -12.08 13.05
CA ILE A 133 -3.63 -10.74 13.66
C ILE A 133 -3.26 -10.82 15.14
N ARG A 134 -3.88 -11.73 15.90
CA ARG A 134 -3.57 -11.91 17.33
C ARG A 134 -2.13 -12.36 17.54
N SER A 135 -1.64 -13.29 16.74
CA SER A 135 -0.26 -13.78 16.85
C SER A 135 0.76 -12.65 16.61
N LEU A 136 0.47 -11.76 15.65
CA LEU A 136 1.30 -10.59 15.39
C LEU A 136 1.20 -9.55 16.51
N ALA A 137 -0.01 -9.29 17.03
CA ALA A 137 -0.22 -8.38 18.14
C ALA A 137 0.46 -8.87 19.43
N GLN A 138 0.38 -10.17 19.72
CA GLN A 138 1.07 -10.80 20.84
C GLN A 138 2.59 -10.67 20.71
N LEU A 139 3.16 -10.93 19.53
CA LEU A 139 4.59 -10.75 19.29
C LEU A 139 5.04 -9.31 19.60
N VAL A 140 4.26 -8.31 19.19
CA VAL A 140 4.55 -6.89 19.46
C VAL A 140 4.48 -6.56 20.95
N VAL A 141 3.57 -7.18 21.71
CA VAL A 141 3.41 -6.94 23.15
C VAL A 141 4.48 -7.68 23.97
N GLU A 142 4.87 -8.88 23.55
CA GLU A 142 5.89 -9.69 24.23
C GLU A 142 7.31 -9.16 23.99
N ASP A 143 7.64 -8.82 22.74
CA ASP A 143 8.98 -8.38 22.34
C ASP A 143 8.90 -7.40 21.15
N GLU A 144 8.83 -6.11 21.47
CA GLU A 144 8.68 -5.05 20.47
C GLU A 144 9.89 -4.95 19.54
N GLU A 145 11.11 -5.15 20.05
CA GLU A 145 12.33 -5.07 19.23
C GLU A 145 12.39 -6.23 18.23
N LYS A 146 12.10 -7.46 18.67
CA LYS A 146 12.04 -8.62 17.78
C LYS A 146 10.90 -8.54 16.77
N ALA A 147 9.75 -7.97 17.17
CA ALA A 147 8.65 -7.72 16.25
C ALA A 147 9.07 -6.72 15.16
N LYS A 148 9.73 -5.63 15.56
CA LYS A 148 10.24 -4.60 14.66
C LYS A 148 11.24 -5.17 13.66
N GLU A 149 12.22 -5.94 14.12
CA GLU A 149 13.22 -6.62 13.27
C GLU A 149 12.52 -7.53 12.24
N ARG A 150 11.63 -8.41 12.69
CA ARG A 150 10.89 -9.32 11.81
C ARG A 150 10.04 -8.58 10.76
N PHE A 151 9.43 -7.46 11.13
CA PHE A 151 8.61 -6.66 10.21
C PHE A 151 9.46 -5.88 9.22
N LEU A 152 10.59 -5.34 9.66
CA LEU A 152 11.58 -4.75 8.78
C LEU A 152 12.14 -5.76 7.79
N GLU A 153 12.50 -6.98 8.22
CA GLU A 153 12.93 -8.06 7.33
C GLU A 153 11.87 -8.43 6.28
N ARG A 154 10.60 -8.50 6.69
CA ARG A 154 9.49 -8.80 5.78
C ARG A 154 9.32 -7.73 4.70
N LYS A 155 9.51 -6.47 5.08
CA LYS A 155 9.40 -5.32 4.18
C LYS A 155 10.64 -5.15 3.29
N ALA A 156 11.82 -5.26 3.91
CA ALA A 156 13.12 -5.26 3.29
C ALA A 156 13.45 -6.65 2.73
N LYS A 157 12.76 -7.08 1.67
CA LYS A 157 13.26 -8.20 0.85
C LYS A 157 14.61 -7.80 0.23
N HIS A 158 15.69 -8.17 0.94
CA HIS A 158 17.10 -7.86 0.71
C HIS A 158 17.48 -6.39 0.86
N HIS A 159 18.20 -5.99 1.91
CA HIS A 159 19.20 -4.90 1.84
C HIS A 159 20.17 -4.78 3.04
N GLU A 160 20.40 -5.85 3.83
CA GLU A 160 21.21 -5.71 5.06
C GLU A 160 22.73 -5.66 4.81
N GLU A 161 23.25 -6.44 3.85
CA GLU A 161 24.71 -6.54 3.62
C GLU A 161 25.34 -5.29 2.99
N GLN A 162 24.55 -4.41 2.36
CA GLN A 162 25.06 -3.22 1.65
C GLN A 162 24.92 -1.91 2.45
N TYR A 163 24.14 -1.89 3.53
CA TYR A 163 23.79 -0.67 4.26
C TYR A 163 25.02 0.11 4.77
N SER A 164 25.94 -0.56 5.46
CA SER A 164 27.15 0.06 6.03
C SER A 164 28.09 0.62 4.96
N VAL A 165 28.19 -0.06 3.81
CA VAL A 165 29.01 0.37 2.68
C VAL A 165 28.38 1.58 2.00
N ASP A 166 27.07 1.55 1.81
CA ASP A 166 26.30 2.61 1.17
C ASP A 166 26.24 3.87 2.05
N THR A 167 26.21 3.74 3.38
CA THR A 167 26.29 4.90 4.29
C THR A 167 27.63 5.61 4.16
N LYS A 168 28.74 4.85 4.10
CA LYS A 168 30.08 5.42 3.91
C LYS A 168 30.18 6.13 2.56
N LYS A 169 29.76 5.47 1.48
CA LYS A 169 29.73 6.05 0.13
C LYS A 169 28.90 7.33 0.07
N LEU A 170 27.75 7.38 0.73
CA LEU A 170 26.92 8.58 0.78
C LEU A 170 27.65 9.73 1.48
N THR A 171 28.29 9.46 2.63
CA THR A 171 29.03 10.50 3.36
C THR A 171 30.26 10.99 2.60
N GLU A 172 31.02 10.08 1.99
CA GLU A 172 32.19 10.41 1.17
C GLU A 172 31.80 11.17 -0.10
N GLY A 173 30.73 10.74 -0.77
CA GLY A 173 30.20 11.40 -1.95
C GLY A 173 29.71 12.82 -1.67
N LYS A 174 28.98 13.04 -0.56
CA LYS A 174 28.57 14.39 -0.12
C LYS A 174 29.76 15.29 0.18
N PHE A 175 30.76 14.77 0.90
CA PHE A 175 31.96 15.53 1.22
C PHE A 175 32.72 15.93 -0.06
N ARG A 176 32.88 14.99 -1.00
CA ARG A 176 33.55 15.25 -2.28
C ARG A 176 32.78 16.23 -3.17
N LEU A 177 31.44 16.18 -3.19
CA LEU A 177 30.63 17.19 -3.89
C LEU A 177 30.88 18.59 -3.33
N GLN A 178 30.90 18.74 -2.00
CA GLN A 178 31.19 20.02 -1.35
C GLN A 178 32.62 20.51 -1.62
N GLU A 179 33.59 19.59 -1.68
CA GLU A 179 34.97 19.90 -2.06
C GLU A 179 35.05 20.39 -3.52
N LEU A 180 34.37 19.71 -4.45
CA LEU A 180 34.29 20.10 -5.86
C LEU A 180 33.67 21.49 -6.03
N ASP A 181 32.59 21.80 -5.30
CA ASP A 181 31.99 23.14 -5.31
C ASP A 181 32.99 24.22 -4.87
N THR A 182 33.74 23.94 -3.80
CA THR A 182 34.76 24.86 -3.28
C THR A 182 35.90 25.05 -4.29
N LEU A 183 36.34 23.97 -4.94
CA LEU A 183 37.38 24.01 -5.97
C LEU A 183 36.93 24.80 -7.21
N ILE A 184 35.69 24.63 -7.66
CA ILE A 184 35.12 25.38 -8.79
C ILE A 184 35.04 26.87 -8.45
N GLN A 185 34.59 27.23 -7.25
CA GLN A 185 34.57 28.62 -6.77
C GLN A 185 35.97 29.24 -6.76
N ASN A 186 36.96 28.55 -6.19
CA ASN A 186 38.33 29.04 -6.12
C ASN A 186 38.96 29.22 -7.51
N ILE A 187 38.74 28.29 -8.44
CA ILE A 187 39.24 28.43 -9.83
C ILE A 187 38.62 29.63 -10.51
N TYR A 188 37.33 29.88 -10.29
CA TYR A 188 36.65 31.05 -10.83
C TYR A 188 37.26 32.35 -10.27
N GLU A 189 37.48 32.42 -8.96
CA GLU A 189 38.11 33.56 -8.29
C GLU A 189 39.54 33.81 -8.80
N ASP A 190 40.36 32.76 -8.89
CA ASP A 190 41.74 32.87 -9.39
C ASP A 190 41.81 33.24 -10.88
N LYS A 191 40.81 32.83 -11.68
CA LYS A 191 40.63 33.30 -13.06
C LYS A 191 40.27 34.78 -13.13
N VAL A 192 39.37 35.27 -12.26
CA VAL A 192 39.04 36.71 -12.17
C VAL A 192 40.26 37.52 -11.75
N LEU A 193 41.07 37.00 -10.83
CA LEU A 193 42.33 37.59 -10.39
C LEU A 193 43.48 37.42 -11.39
N SER A 194 43.23 36.81 -12.57
CA SER A 194 44.21 36.56 -13.64
C SER A 194 45.44 35.75 -13.21
N LYS A 195 45.32 34.94 -12.14
CA LYS A 195 46.39 34.04 -11.68
C LYS A 195 46.48 32.76 -12.50
N VAL A 196 45.40 32.41 -13.21
CA VAL A 196 45.28 31.21 -14.03
C VAL A 196 44.84 31.60 -15.44
N SER A 197 45.40 30.97 -16.48
CA SER A 197 44.97 31.22 -17.85
C SER A 197 43.57 30.66 -18.11
N GLU A 198 42.83 31.31 -19.01
CA GLU A 198 41.45 30.95 -19.33
C GLU A 198 41.31 29.50 -19.80
N ASP A 199 42.22 29.04 -20.69
CA ASP A 199 42.26 27.67 -21.19
C ASP A 199 42.43 26.62 -20.09
N VAL A 200 43.22 26.92 -19.04
CA VAL A 200 43.47 26.00 -17.93
C VAL A 200 42.26 25.99 -16.98
N ALA A 201 41.69 27.16 -16.69
CA ALA A 201 40.49 27.28 -15.87
C ALA A 201 39.31 26.53 -16.48
N MET A 202 39.04 26.71 -17.78
CA MET A 202 37.94 26.05 -18.49
C MET A 202 38.09 24.52 -18.50
N LYS A 203 39.30 24.00 -18.70
CA LYS A 203 39.55 22.55 -18.67
C LYS A 203 39.34 21.94 -17.28
N LEU A 204 39.76 22.63 -16.22
CA LEU A 204 39.58 22.17 -14.85
C LEU A 204 38.11 22.23 -14.42
N ILE A 205 37.41 23.32 -14.73
CA ILE A 205 35.98 23.47 -14.47
C ILE A 205 35.21 22.36 -15.19
N ALA A 206 35.42 22.15 -16.48
CA ALA A 206 34.74 21.10 -17.23
C ALA A 206 34.96 19.70 -16.63
N LYS A 207 36.18 19.41 -16.16
CA LYS A 207 36.49 18.13 -15.50
C LYS A 207 35.74 17.99 -14.16
N TYR A 208 35.74 19.03 -13.33
CA TYR A 208 35.05 19.01 -12.05
C TYR A 208 33.53 19.00 -12.21
N GLU A 209 32.98 19.67 -13.22
CA GLU A 209 31.55 19.60 -13.56
C GLU A 209 31.15 18.19 -14.01
N THR A 210 31.99 17.49 -14.79
CA THR A 210 31.71 16.09 -15.16
C THR A 210 31.72 15.17 -13.93
N GLU A 211 32.72 15.31 -13.06
CA GLU A 211 32.83 14.52 -11.82
C GLU A 211 31.66 14.83 -10.87
N GLN A 212 31.30 16.10 -10.72
CA GLN A 212 30.16 16.55 -9.93
C GLN A 212 28.85 15.95 -10.45
N LYS A 213 28.65 15.94 -11.77
CA LYS A 213 27.44 15.37 -12.36
C LYS A 213 27.33 13.86 -12.10
N GLU A 214 28.41 13.11 -12.32
CA GLU A 214 28.44 11.66 -12.06
C GLU A 214 28.21 11.35 -10.57
N LEU A 215 28.92 12.05 -9.68
CA LEU A 215 28.82 11.84 -8.25
C LEU A 215 27.47 12.31 -7.68
N SER A 216 26.88 13.37 -8.22
CA SER A 216 25.56 13.85 -7.80
C SER A 216 24.45 12.85 -8.13
N ALA A 217 24.55 12.15 -9.27
CA ALA A 217 23.63 11.08 -9.61
C ALA A 217 23.76 9.89 -8.64
N GLU A 218 24.98 9.46 -8.33
CA GLU A 218 25.21 8.36 -7.38
C GLU A 218 24.72 8.72 -5.97
N VAL A 219 24.97 9.95 -5.50
CA VAL A 219 24.48 10.45 -4.22
C VAL A 219 22.95 10.50 -4.21
N ALA A 220 22.31 10.99 -5.28
CA ALA A 220 20.85 11.04 -5.37
C ALA A 220 20.21 9.64 -5.29
N ASP A 221 20.76 8.65 -6.01
CA ASP A 221 20.29 7.27 -5.96
C ASP A 221 20.44 6.67 -4.54
N LEU A 222 21.56 6.96 -3.87
CA LEU A 222 21.77 6.54 -2.48
C LEU A 222 20.80 7.24 -1.52
N GLU A 223 20.58 8.54 -1.66
CA GLU A 223 19.61 9.29 -0.86
C GLU A 223 18.19 8.75 -1.02
N GLU A 224 17.78 8.42 -2.24
CA GLU A 224 16.49 7.80 -2.51
C GLU A 224 16.36 6.47 -1.75
N LYS A 225 17.37 5.59 -1.82
CA LYS A 225 17.40 4.33 -1.06
C LYS A 225 17.35 4.55 0.46
N PHE A 226 18.07 5.53 1.01
CA PHE A 226 17.99 5.82 2.44
C PHE A 226 16.63 6.41 2.83
N SER A 227 16.02 7.20 1.96
CA SER A 227 14.67 7.72 2.18
C SER A 227 13.62 6.61 2.21
N THR A 228 13.74 5.59 1.36
CA THR A 228 12.84 4.43 1.38
C THR A 228 13.03 3.61 2.66
N ILE A 229 14.27 3.37 3.10
CA ILE A 229 14.53 2.65 4.35
C ILE A 229 13.94 3.40 5.55
N ARG A 230 14.09 4.72 5.60
CA ARG A 230 13.50 5.53 6.66
C ARG A 230 11.97 5.45 6.64
N GLN A 231 11.37 5.53 5.44
CA GLN A 231 9.93 5.35 5.29
C GLN A 231 9.50 3.95 5.75
N ASP A 232 10.33 2.93 5.53
CA ASP A 232 10.08 1.56 5.98
C ASP A 232 10.04 1.44 7.51
N GLU A 233 10.97 2.11 8.20
CA GLU A 233 10.96 2.17 9.67
C GLU A 233 9.72 2.89 10.21
N GLU A 234 9.33 4.01 9.61
CA GLU A 234 8.15 4.78 10.00
C GLU A 234 6.84 3.99 9.77
N ASP A 235 6.74 3.30 8.64
CA ASP A 235 5.60 2.45 8.30
C ASP A 235 5.47 1.23 9.24
N VAL A 236 6.59 0.58 9.57
CA VAL A 236 6.62 -0.54 10.54
C VAL A 236 6.21 -0.07 11.92
N ALA A 237 6.71 1.09 12.37
CA ALA A 237 6.30 1.67 13.65
C ALA A 237 4.79 1.94 13.70
N MET A 238 4.23 2.54 12.64
CA MET A 238 2.80 2.80 12.53
C MET A 238 1.98 1.49 12.46
N PHE A 239 2.48 0.45 11.79
CA PHE A 239 1.83 -0.86 11.76
C PHE A 239 1.77 -1.51 13.14
N MET A 240 2.87 -1.48 13.90
CA MET A 240 2.92 -1.97 15.27
C MET A 240 1.95 -1.23 16.18
N GLU A 241 1.85 0.09 16.05
CA GLU A 241 0.87 0.89 16.80
C GLU A 241 -0.58 0.48 16.49
N ARG A 242 -0.90 0.21 15.23
CA ARG A 242 -2.22 -0.31 14.82
C ARG A 242 -2.49 -1.69 15.42
N LEU A 243 -1.50 -2.59 15.42
CA LEU A 243 -1.63 -3.94 15.99
C LEU A 243 -1.91 -3.91 17.49
N LYS A 244 -1.23 -3.03 18.25
CA LYS A 244 -1.40 -2.89 19.71
C LYS A 244 -2.85 -2.58 20.12
N LYS A 245 -3.67 -2.02 19.23
CA LYS A 245 -5.10 -1.75 19.49
C LYS A 245 -5.96 -3.02 19.57
N TYR A 246 -5.46 -4.15 19.06
CA TYR A 246 -6.27 -5.34 18.81
C TYR A 246 -5.81 -6.62 19.53
N THR A 247 -4.98 -6.49 20.58
CA THR A 247 -4.41 -7.63 21.32
C THR A 247 -5.44 -8.58 21.95
N ASP A 248 -6.53 -8.05 22.51
CA ASP A 248 -7.53 -8.83 23.27
C ASP A 248 -8.86 -9.07 22.54
N VAL A 249 -8.90 -8.83 21.23
CA VAL A 249 -10.13 -8.87 20.44
C VAL A 249 -10.65 -10.29 20.31
N GLN A 250 -11.94 -10.52 20.60
CA GLN A 250 -12.57 -11.86 20.56
C GLN A 250 -13.13 -12.26 19.18
N GLU A 251 -13.53 -11.29 18.37
CA GLU A 251 -14.16 -11.51 17.07
C GLU A 251 -13.55 -10.59 16.00
N LEU A 252 -13.42 -11.11 14.78
CA LEU A 252 -12.97 -10.32 13.65
C LEU A 252 -14.00 -9.21 13.36
N SER A 253 -13.56 -7.96 13.29
CA SER A 253 -14.40 -6.83 12.91
C SER A 253 -13.99 -6.29 11.54
N ARG A 254 -14.95 -5.74 10.80
CA ARG A 254 -14.66 -5.12 9.51
C ARG A 254 -13.68 -3.96 9.64
N GLU A 255 -13.83 -3.13 10.68
CA GLU A 255 -12.95 -1.98 10.93
C GLU A 255 -11.50 -2.42 11.08
N MET A 256 -11.25 -3.47 11.86
CA MET A 256 -9.92 -4.04 12.03
C MET A 256 -9.34 -4.55 10.71
N CYS A 257 -10.14 -5.25 9.89
CA CYS A 257 -9.69 -5.69 8.57
C CYS A 257 -9.33 -4.53 7.65
N LEU A 258 -10.07 -3.41 7.70
CA LEU A 258 -9.80 -2.23 6.88
C LEU A 258 -8.58 -1.44 7.36
N GLU A 259 -8.29 -1.46 8.66
CA GLU A 259 -7.15 -0.76 9.24
C GLU A 259 -5.83 -1.51 9.02
N LEU A 260 -5.87 -2.84 9.06
CA LEU A 260 -4.68 -3.69 9.02
C LEU A 260 -4.43 -4.37 7.69
N ILE A 261 -5.46 -4.87 6.99
CA ILE A 261 -5.29 -5.76 5.84
C ILE A 261 -5.39 -4.96 4.54
N GLU A 262 -4.42 -5.14 3.65
CA GLU A 262 -4.47 -4.59 2.29
C GLU A 262 -5.25 -5.54 1.38
N TYR A 263 -4.89 -6.83 1.37
CA TYR A 263 -5.64 -7.88 0.68
C TYR A 263 -5.26 -9.28 1.19
N ILE A 264 -6.03 -10.28 0.78
CA ILE A 264 -5.78 -11.68 1.09
C ILE A 264 -5.84 -12.48 -0.21
N THR A 265 -4.89 -13.38 -0.44
CA THR A 265 -4.99 -14.33 -1.55
C THR A 265 -5.42 -15.70 -1.02
N LEU A 266 -6.29 -16.33 -1.81
CA LEU A 266 -6.87 -17.63 -1.50
C LEU A 266 -6.57 -18.56 -2.66
N ASP A 267 -5.88 -19.67 -2.35
CA ASP A 267 -5.58 -20.73 -3.30
C ASP A 267 -6.73 -21.77 -3.39
N ALA A 268 -6.70 -22.62 -4.42
CA ALA A 268 -7.65 -23.69 -4.64
C ALA A 268 -7.56 -24.74 -3.54
N TYR A 269 -8.69 -25.38 -3.21
CA TYR A 269 -8.68 -26.50 -2.26
C TYR A 269 -8.28 -27.79 -2.99
N ILE A 270 -7.16 -28.37 -2.57
CA ILE A 270 -6.69 -29.68 -3.03
C ILE A 270 -6.80 -30.65 -1.85
N GLU A 271 -7.55 -31.75 -2.05
CA GLU A 271 -7.75 -32.75 -1.01
C GLU A 271 -6.42 -33.40 -0.61
N GLY A 272 -6.13 -33.43 0.70
CA GLY A 272 -4.91 -34.01 1.24
C GLY A 272 -3.68 -33.07 1.25
N GLN A 273 -3.82 -31.83 0.79
CA GLN A 273 -2.75 -30.82 0.86
C GLN A 273 -3.12 -29.69 1.83
N PRO A 274 -2.14 -29.15 2.59
CA PRO A 274 -2.36 -27.93 3.36
C PRO A 274 -2.69 -26.80 2.38
N ARG A 275 -3.69 -25.99 2.72
CA ARG A 275 -4.10 -24.87 1.90
C ARG A 275 -3.32 -23.63 2.30
N GLU A 276 -2.71 -22.99 1.33
CA GLU A 276 -2.00 -21.73 1.55
C GLU A 276 -2.97 -20.54 1.45
N ILE A 277 -2.90 -19.65 2.43
CA ILE A 277 -3.65 -18.39 2.48
C ILE A 277 -2.64 -17.32 2.85
N TYR A 278 -2.46 -16.33 1.99
CA TYR A 278 -1.51 -15.24 2.25
C TYR A 278 -2.28 -13.98 2.63
N ILE A 279 -1.97 -13.42 3.80
CA ILE A 279 -2.54 -12.18 4.32
C ILE A 279 -1.49 -11.08 4.12
N TYR A 280 -1.87 -10.08 3.32
CA TYR A 280 -1.04 -8.91 3.04
C TYR A 280 -1.53 -7.75 3.88
N TYR A 281 -0.63 -7.20 4.69
CA TYR A 281 -0.90 -6.14 5.63
C TYR A 281 -0.53 -4.78 5.05
N LYS A 282 -1.35 -3.78 5.36
CA LYS A 282 -1.06 -2.38 5.08
C LYS A 282 0.24 -1.98 5.79
N LEU A 283 1.04 -1.14 5.12
CA LEU A 283 2.33 -0.61 5.61
C LEU A 283 3.45 -1.65 5.73
N LEU A 284 3.13 -2.94 5.68
CA LEU A 284 4.10 -4.02 5.75
C LEU A 284 4.36 -4.67 4.38
N ASP A 285 3.29 -4.85 3.60
CA ASP A 285 3.37 -5.48 2.28
C ASP A 285 3.01 -4.50 1.15
N GLU A 286 3.48 -4.80 -0.06
CA GLU A 286 3.22 -3.98 -1.24
C GLU A 286 1.72 -3.91 -1.58
N PRO A 287 1.18 -2.71 -1.83
CA PRO A 287 -0.21 -2.56 -2.24
C PRO A 287 -0.43 -3.04 -3.68
N LEU A 288 -1.66 -3.47 -3.97
CA LEU A 288 -2.04 -3.86 -5.33
C LEU A 288 -2.01 -2.66 -6.29
N LYS A 289 -1.37 -2.84 -7.45
CA LYS A 289 -1.37 -1.86 -8.55
C LYS A 289 -2.78 -1.58 -9.08
N ASP A 290 -3.59 -2.62 -9.25
CA ASP A 290 -5.02 -2.52 -9.56
C ASP A 290 -5.86 -3.15 -8.43
N LYS A 291 -6.75 -2.38 -7.84
CA LYS A 291 -7.63 -2.84 -6.76
C LYS A 291 -8.82 -3.68 -7.25
N ARG A 292 -8.97 -3.86 -8.57
CA ARG A 292 -10.02 -4.70 -9.18
C ARG A 292 -9.61 -6.16 -9.35
N SER A 293 -8.33 -6.44 -9.55
CA SER A 293 -7.76 -7.76 -9.88
C SER A 293 -6.33 -7.89 -9.34
N LEU A 294 -5.87 -9.09 -9.00
CA LEU A 294 -4.45 -9.31 -8.64
C LEU A 294 -3.49 -9.12 -9.83
N PHE A 295 -3.98 -9.40 -11.04
CA PHE A 295 -3.24 -9.32 -12.30
C PHE A 295 -3.91 -8.33 -13.25
#